data_AF-A0A9P8QGS0-F1
#
_entry.id   AF-A0A9P8QGS0-F1
#
_cell.length_a   1.000
_cell.length_b   1.000
_cell.length_c   1.000
_cell.angle_alpha   90.00
_cell.angle_beta   90.00
_cell.angle_gamma   90.00
#
_symmetry.space_group_name_H-M   'P 1'
#
loop_
_entity.id
_entity.type
_entity.pdbx_description
1 polymer ?
#
loop_
_entity_poly.entity_id
_entity_poly.type
_entity_poly.pdbx_seq_one_letter_code
_entity_poly.pdbx_strand_id
1 'polypeptide(L)' 'LQTTAFVKSSSSVQTVINTWEEYCDSSEIQGQNYKDSLLVVQVSELPRAADVEWGGFSYKEIVDMYADDSIKNQKRQI' A
#
# COMPACT_ATOMS: atom_id res chain seq x y z
N LEU A 1 -3.00 1.52 -0.39
CA LEU A 1 -2.04 0.43 -0.68
C LEU A 1 -1.98 -0.47 0.54
N GLN A 2 -2.12 -1.79 0.39
CA GLN A 2 -1.87 -2.77 1.44
C GLN A 2 -0.74 -3.69 1.00
N THR A 3 0.26 -3.89 1.86
CA THR A 3 1.43 -4.72 1.57
C THR A 3 1.51 -5.86 2.58
N THR A 4 1.90 -7.05 2.13
CA THR A 4 2.17 -8.20 2.97
C THR A 4 3.56 -8.73 2.67
N ALA A 5 4.36 -8.93 3.72
CA ALA A 5 5.66 -9.58 3.63
C ALA A 5 5.58 -10.95 4.30
N PHE A 6 5.90 -12.00 3.55
CA PHE A 6 6.03 -13.36 4.05
C PHE A 6 7.49 -13.61 4.38
N VAL A 7 7.80 -14.03 5.61
CA VAL A 7 9.17 -14.27 6.08
C VAL A 7 9.34 -15.71 6.52
N LYS A 8 10.47 -16.33 6.16
CA LYS A 8 10.80 -17.70 6.61
C LYS A 8 11.31 -17.75 8.05
N SER A 9 11.99 -16.67 8.49
CA SER A 9 12.57 -16.55 9.84
C SER A 9 12.12 -15.27 10.52
N SER A 10 11.85 -15.36 11.83
CA SER A 10 11.55 -14.19 12.66
C SER A 10 12.71 -13.20 12.76
N SER A 11 13.94 -13.65 12.52
CA SER A 11 15.12 -12.78 12.46
C SER A 11 15.05 -11.74 11.34
N SER A 12 14.27 -12.00 10.29
CA SER A 12 14.14 -11.11 9.13
C SER A 12 13.08 -10.01 9.33
N VAL A 13 12.27 -10.09 10.40
CA VAL A 13 11.15 -9.17 10.63
C VAL A 13 11.61 -7.72 10.70
N GLN A 14 12.65 -7.43 11.49
CA GLN A 14 13.13 -6.05 11.63
C GLN A 14 13.70 -5.51 10.32
N THR A 15 14.41 -6.34 9.56
CA THR A 15 14.92 -5.97 8.24
C THR A 15 13.79 -5.60 7.29
N VAL A 16 12.73 -6.41 7.24
CA VAL A 16 11.54 -6.16 6.41
C VAL A 16 10.84 -4.85 6.79
N ILE A 17 10.67 -4.58 8.08
CA ILE A 17 10.06 -3.34 8.57
C ILE A 17 10.89 -2.13 8.11
N ASN A 18 12.20 -2.15 8.36
CA ASN A 18 13.08 -1.04 7.97
C ASN A 18 13.08 -0.83 6.45
N THR A 19 13.14 -1.90 5.66
CA THR A 19 13.07 -1.81 4.19
C THR A 19 11.75 -1.20 3.72
N TRP A 20 10.62 -1.54 4.35
CA TRP A 20 9.33 -0.95 4.02
C TRP A 20 9.24 0.53 4.40
N GLU A 21 9.76 0.90 5.58
CA GLU A 21 9.81 2.30 6.02
C GLU A 21 10.66 3.16 5.08
N GLU A 22 11.85 2.67 4.70
CA GLU A 22 12.72 3.32 3.72
C GLU A 22 12.04 3.47 2.35
N TYR A 23 11.31 2.43 1.91
CA TYR A 23 10.52 2.50 0.68
C TYR A 23 9.40 3.54 0.76
N CYS A 24 8.66 3.61 1.88
CA CYS A 24 7.62 4.62 2.10
C CYS A 24 8.15 6.05 2.15
N ASP A 25 9.36 6.23 2.67
CA ASP A 25 10.02 7.54 2.75
C ASP A 25 10.66 7.97 1.42
N SER A 26 10.70 7.08 0.42
CA SER A 26 11.20 7.39 -0.92
C SER A 26 10.26 8.32 -1.71
N SER A 27 10.84 9.09 -2.64
CA SER A 27 10.14 10.11 -3.44
C SER A 27 8.98 9.60 -4.31
N GLU A 28 8.86 8.28 -4.50
CA GLU A 28 7.84 7.67 -5.36
C GLU A 28 6.44 7.63 -4.72
N ILE A 29 6.35 7.83 -3.41
CA ILE A 29 5.12 7.63 -2.64
C ILE A 29 4.77 8.81 -1.72
N GLN A 30 5.46 9.94 -1.91
CA GLN A 30 5.27 11.15 -1.13
C GLN A 30 3.82 11.64 -1.19
N GLY A 31 3.21 11.81 -0.01
CA GLY A 31 1.85 12.33 0.17
C GLY A 31 0.83 11.34 0.72
N GLN A 32 1.16 10.04 0.81
CA GLN A 32 0.32 9.04 1.47
C GLN A 32 1.10 8.30 2.56
N ASN A 33 0.54 8.26 3.78
CA ASN A 33 1.16 7.52 4.89
C ASN A 33 0.80 6.04 4.79
N TYR A 34 1.70 5.25 4.21
CA TYR A 34 1.55 3.79 4.08
C TYR A 34 2.39 2.99 5.07
N LYS A 35 3.01 3.64 6.07
CA LYS A 35 3.83 2.95 7.07
C LYS A 35 3.02 1.89 7.82
N ASP A 36 1.75 2.19 8.10
CA ASP A 36 0.84 1.30 8.82
C ASP A 36 0.17 0.24 7.93
N SER A 37 0.47 0.16 6.64
CA SER A 37 -0.19 -0.78 5.71
C SER A 37 0.55 -2.10 5.49
N LEU A 38 1.64 -2.33 6.22
CA LEU A 38 2.43 -3.56 6.17
C LEU A 38 1.90 -4.61 7.15
N LEU A 39 1.60 -5.80 6.62
CA LEU A 39 1.39 -7.02 7.40
C LEU A 39 2.61 -7.93 7.23
N VAL A 40 3.23 -8.37 8.33
CA VAL A 40 4.33 -9.35 8.30
C VAL A 40 3.81 -10.70 8.77
N VAL A 41 3.99 -11.74 7.95
CA VAL A 41 3.53 -13.11 8.24
C VAL A 41 4.72 -14.05 8.20
N GLN A 42 4.92 -14.81 9.28
CA GLN A 42 5.92 -15.88 9.28
C GLN A 42 5.35 -17.15 8.66
N VAL A 43 6.10 -17.76 7.73
CA VAL A 43 5.74 -19.00 7.05
C VAL A 43 6.87 -20.03 7.19
N SER A 44 6.56 -21.32 7.01
CA SER A 44 7.56 -22.38 7.13
C SER A 44 8.49 -22.46 5.91
N GLU A 45 7.97 -22.15 4.72
CA GLU A 45 8.69 -22.26 3.45
C GLU A 45 8.20 -21.20 2.46
N LEU A 46 9.09 -20.80 1.55
CA LEU A 46 8.80 -19.92 0.44
C LEU A 46 9.30 -20.55 -0.87
N PRO A 47 8.67 -20.24 -2.02
CA PRO A 47 9.15 -20.67 -3.33
C PRO A 47 10.62 -20.31 -3.57
N ARG A 48 11.33 -21.19 -4.28
CA ARG A 48 12.72 -20.94 -4.73
C ARG A 48 13.71 -20.67 -3.59
N ALA A 49 13.42 -21.16 -2.38
CA ALA A 49 14.26 -20.96 -1.19
C ALA A 49 14.50 -19.47 -0.85
N ALA A 50 13.51 -18.61 -1.12
CA ALA A 50 13.56 -17.22 -0.70
C ALA A 50 13.46 -17.08 0.83
N ASP A 51 14.08 -16.03 1.38
CA ASP A 51 13.97 -15.68 2.80
C ASP A 51 12.76 -14.77 3.08
N VAL A 52 12.39 -13.96 2.07
CA VAL A 52 11.28 -12.99 2.10
C VAL A 52 10.57 -12.97 0.76
N GLU A 53 9.24 -12.95 0.77
CA GLU A 53 8.40 -12.71 -0.40
C GLU A 53 7.42 -11.56 -0.12
N TRP A 54 7.22 -10.68 -1.11
CA TRP A 54 6.34 -9.51 -0.98
C TRP A 54 5.10 -9.68 -1.86
N GLY A 55 3.95 -9.32 -1.32
CA GLY A 55 2.68 -9.26 -2.03
C GLY A 55 1.83 -8.08 -1.55
N GLY A 56 0.70 -7.84 -2.21
CA GLY A 56 -0.18 -6.75 -1.82
C GLY A 56 -1.18 -6.37 -2.90
N PHE A 57 -1.95 -5.32 -2.62
CA PHE A 57 -2.88 -4.73 -3.56
C PHE A 57 -2.84 -3.20 -3.50
N SER A 58 -2.96 -2.58 -4.66
CA SER A 58 -3.09 -1.14 -4.82
C SER A 58 -4.38 -0.81 -5.55
N TYR A 59 -4.93 0.35 -5.26
CA TYR A 59 -6.11 0.87 -5.93
C TYR A 59 -5.72 2.18 -6.63
N LYS A 60 -6.22 2.36 -7.84
CA LYS A 60 -6.16 3.63 -8.54
C LYS A 60 -7.55 4.24 -8.49
N GLU A 61 -7.66 5.44 -7.94
CA GLU A 61 -8.90 6.19 -8.02
C GLU A 61 -9.20 6.51 -9.49
N ILE A 62 -10.39 6.11 -9.94
CA ILE A 62 -10.91 6.49 -11.26
C ILE A 62 -11.72 7.76 -11.02
N VAL A 63 -11.16 8.91 -11.39
CA VAL A 63 -11.89 10.17 -11.37
C VAL A 63 -12.85 10.16 -12.57
N ASP A 64 -14.14 10.05 -12.30
CA ASP A 64 -15.17 10.15 -13.32
C ASP A 64 -15.23 11.59 -13.84
N MET A 65 -14.85 11.79 -15.11
CA MET A 65 -14.84 13.10 -15.76
C MET A 65 -16.26 13.68 -15.93
N TYR A 66 -17.31 12.89 -15.70
CA TYR A 66 -18.71 13.31 -15.86
C TYR A 66 -19.40 13.70 -14.55
N ALA A 67 -18.71 13.68 -13.41
CA ALA A 67 -19.31 13.98 -12.11
C ALA A 67 -19.52 15.50 -11.83
N ASP A 68 -18.94 16.41 -12.63
CA ASP A 68 -18.97 17.87 -12.37
C ASP A 68 -20.17 18.62 -13.01
N ASP A 69 -20.94 17.99 -13.90
CA ASP A 69 -22.04 18.69 -14.59
C ASP A 69 -23.39 18.64 -13.85
N SER A 70 -23.51 17.88 -12.75
CA SER A 70 -24.77 17.79 -11.98
C SER A 70 -24.92 18.81 -10.84
N ILE A 71 -23.89 19.61 -10.50
CA ILE A 71 -23.92 20.54 -9.35
C ILE A 71 -23.89 22.02 -9.75
N LYS A 72 -24.52 22.40 -10.88
CA LYS A 72 -24.66 23.82 -11.28
C LYS A 72 -26.08 24.36 -11.36
N ASN A 73 -27.11 23.55 -11.05
CA ASN A 73 -28.51 23.98 -11.27
C ASN A 73 -29.42 24.06 -10.03
N GLN A 74 -28.88 24.16 -8.81
CA GLN A 74 -29.70 24.29 -7.59
C GLN A 74 -29.54 25.59 -6.79
N LYS A 75 -28.85 26.63 -7.31
CA LYS A 75 -28.78 27.95 -6.66
C LYS A 75 -29.51 29.07 -7.42
N ARG A 76 -30.73 28.79 -7.88
CA ARG A 76 -31.72 29.83 -8.21
C ARG A 76 -33.06 29.40 -7.64
N GLN A 77 -33.67 30.28 -6.83
CA GLN A 77 -34.89 30.13 -6.03
C GLN A 77 -34.65 29.68 -4.59
N ILE A 78 -34.34 30.64 -3.70
CA ILE A 78 -35.29 31.17 -2.69
C ILE A 78 -34.88 32.63 -2.41
#